data_AF-A0A1M6I7Q2-F1
#
_entry.id   AF-A0A1M6I7Q2-F1
#
_cell.length_a   1.000
_cell.length_b   1.000
_cell.length_c   1.000
_cell.angle_alpha   90.00
_cell.angle_beta   90.00
_cell.angle_gamma   90.00
#
_symmetry.space_group_name_H-M   'P 1'
#
loop_
_entity.id
_entity.type
_entity.pdbx_description
1 polymer ?
#
loop_
_entity_poly.entity_id
_entity_poly.type
_entity_poly.pdbx_seq_one_letter_code
_entity_poly.pdbx_strand_id
1 'polypeptide(L)'
;MLLNPKALALTAGLAFLSAAPARADVILSFEQVTPAPSNKASFFAQAVLTDEAFANGGTLAYSLDGNGATLTGAEGLVSLLVSVVVLGFPLNLADADFLNPAAFPAGTTAAATITSAPGGLPFGTISVDNPVFSLDITLAGSGFTGLFSSSFLCAAAPCTFTGETTATIPVPEPASLALLGIGLLGLGALRRRPEAEKAG
;
A
#
# COMPACT_ATOMS: atom_id res chain seq x y z
N MET A 1 34.08 -13.04 52.31
CA MET A 1 32.79 -12.46 51.93
C MET A 1 32.24 -13.26 50.76
N LEU A 2 31.33 -14.19 51.03
CA LEU A 2 30.78 -15.14 50.06
C LEU A 2 29.52 -14.51 49.43
N LEU A 3 29.59 -14.18 48.14
CA LEU A 3 28.45 -13.67 47.38
C LEU A 3 27.46 -14.80 47.10
N ASN A 4 26.20 -14.57 47.46
CA ASN A 4 25.09 -15.52 47.39
C ASN A 4 24.64 -15.71 45.92
N PRO A 5 24.75 -16.91 45.32
CA PRO A 5 24.47 -17.15 43.90
C PRO A 5 22.98 -17.05 43.53
N LYS A 6 22.08 -16.91 44.51
CA LYS A 6 20.63 -16.79 44.26
C LYS A 6 20.19 -15.38 43.86
N ALA A 7 21.03 -14.36 44.02
CA ALA A 7 20.69 -12.97 43.70
C ALA A 7 20.94 -12.57 42.23
N LEU A 8 21.66 -13.40 41.45
CA LEU A 8 22.04 -13.04 40.08
C LEU A 8 21.03 -13.49 39.00
N ALA A 9 20.03 -14.29 39.36
CA ALA A 9 19.08 -14.86 38.39
C ALA A 9 17.85 -13.97 38.12
N LEU A 10 17.65 -12.87 38.86
CA LEU A 10 16.43 -12.05 38.76
C LEU A 10 16.59 -10.78 37.89
N THR A 11 17.82 -10.37 37.58
CA THR A 11 18.09 -9.13 36.82
C THR A 11 18.29 -9.33 35.32
N ALA A 12 18.36 -10.58 34.82
CA ALA A 12 18.49 -10.89 33.40
C ALA A 12 17.14 -10.98 32.65
N GLY A 13 16.00 -10.90 33.36
CA GLY A 13 14.66 -11.11 32.78
C GLY A 13 13.95 -9.86 32.25
N LEU A 14 14.48 -8.65 32.47
CA LEU A 14 13.81 -7.39 32.09
C LEU A 14 14.44 -6.66 30.89
N ALA A 15 15.50 -7.20 30.28
CA ALA A 15 16.22 -6.53 29.19
C ALA A 15 15.67 -6.81 27.78
N PHE A 16 14.69 -7.71 27.64
CA PHE A 16 14.03 -7.98 26.37
C PHE A 16 12.58 -7.56 26.50
N LEU A 17 12.20 -6.45 25.86
CA LEU A 17 10.87 -6.16 25.29
C LEU A 17 10.73 -4.67 24.97
N SER A 18 11.75 -4.02 24.40
CA SER A 18 11.46 -2.96 23.43
C SER A 18 11.00 -3.67 22.15
N ALA A 19 9.78 -4.20 22.15
CA ALA A 19 9.16 -4.68 20.92
C ALA A 19 9.16 -3.49 19.97
N ALA A 20 9.91 -3.58 18.87
CA ALA A 20 9.84 -2.60 17.82
C ALA A 20 8.35 -2.44 17.47
N PRO A 21 7.83 -1.21 17.32
CA PRO A 21 6.45 -1.03 16.89
C PRO A 21 6.27 -1.83 15.62
N ALA A 22 5.30 -2.74 15.62
CA ALA A 22 5.01 -3.55 14.45
C ALA A 22 4.61 -2.56 13.34
N ARG A 23 5.46 -2.47 12.30
CA ARG A 23 5.19 -1.61 11.15
C ARG A 23 4.14 -2.30 10.29
N ALA A 24 3.08 -1.57 9.97
CA ALA A 24 2.01 -2.03 9.11
C ALA A 24 1.93 -1.11 7.90
N ASP A 25 2.09 -1.68 6.71
CA ASP A 25 2.02 -0.89 5.48
C ASP A 25 0.58 -0.51 5.18
N VAL A 26 0.33 0.74 4.85
CA VAL A 26 -0.99 1.26 4.52
C VAL A 26 -1.27 1.02 3.04
N ILE A 27 -2.40 0.38 2.76
CA ILE A 27 -2.83 0.07 1.40
C ILE A 27 -3.89 1.09 0.98
N LEU A 28 -3.53 1.97 0.04
CA LEU A 28 -4.46 2.85 -0.64
C LEU A 28 -4.99 2.13 -1.87
N SER A 29 -6.30 1.96 -1.96
CA SER A 29 -6.98 1.34 -3.09
C SER A 29 -7.89 2.35 -3.77
N PHE A 30 -7.87 2.34 -5.10
CA PHE A 30 -8.68 3.19 -5.96
C PHE A 30 -9.52 2.27 -6.84
N GLU A 31 -10.80 2.19 -6.54
CA GLU A 31 -11.72 1.28 -7.22
C GLU A 31 -12.78 2.08 -7.96
N GLN A 32 -12.92 1.81 -9.26
CA GLN A 32 -13.97 2.40 -10.06
C GLN A 32 -15.34 1.85 -9.62
N VAL A 33 -16.25 2.75 -9.28
CA VAL A 33 -17.62 2.41 -8.84
C VAL A 33 -18.60 2.51 -9.98
N THR A 34 -18.48 3.54 -10.83
CA THR A 34 -19.35 3.72 -11.99
C THR A 34 -18.63 3.31 -13.28
N PRO A 35 -19.24 2.49 -14.14
CA PRO A 35 -18.61 2.10 -15.40
C PRO A 35 -18.53 3.28 -16.38
N ALA A 36 -17.35 3.57 -16.92
CA ALA A 36 -17.17 4.39 -18.13
C ALA A 36 -16.73 3.55 -19.33
N PRO A 37 -17.11 4.00 -20.53
CA PRO A 37 -18.46 3.79 -21.04
C PRO A 37 -18.78 2.29 -21.26
N SER A 38 -20.05 1.90 -21.09
CA SER A 38 -20.59 0.61 -21.56
C SER A 38 -19.90 -0.67 -21.04
N ASN A 39 -19.31 -0.67 -19.84
CA ASN A 39 -18.48 -1.77 -19.32
C ASN A 39 -17.27 -2.12 -20.21
N LYS A 40 -16.79 -1.15 -20.99
CA LYS A 40 -15.66 -1.34 -21.90
C LYS A 40 -14.36 -0.81 -21.35
N ALA A 41 -14.39 0.01 -20.30
CA ALA A 41 -13.20 0.41 -19.57
C ALA A 41 -13.38 0.23 -18.06
N SER A 42 -12.34 -0.30 -17.41
CA SER A 42 -12.26 -0.35 -15.95
C SER A 42 -10.89 0.11 -15.47
N PHE A 43 -10.88 0.89 -14.41
CA PHE A 43 -9.70 1.38 -13.73
C PHE A 43 -9.62 0.82 -12.31
N PHE A 44 -8.44 0.34 -11.96
CA PHE A 44 -8.06 -0.03 -10.62
C PHE A 44 -6.65 0.45 -10.36
N ALA A 45 -6.39 0.99 -9.17
CA ALA A 45 -5.03 1.23 -8.73
C ALA A 45 -4.87 0.88 -7.25
N GLN A 46 -3.65 0.55 -6.89
CA GLN A 46 -3.25 0.29 -5.52
C GLN A 46 -1.86 0.87 -5.27
N ALA A 47 -1.72 1.60 -4.17
CA ALA A 47 -0.44 2.05 -3.66
C ALA A 47 -0.26 1.53 -2.25
N VAL A 48 0.91 0.96 -1.96
CA VAL A 48 1.28 0.51 -0.62
C VAL A 48 2.33 1.47 -0.09
N LEU A 49 2.03 2.10 1.04
CA LEU A 49 2.88 3.07 1.71
C LEU A 49 3.34 2.51 3.06
N THR A 50 4.54 2.89 3.51
CA THR A 50 4.93 2.64 4.89
C THR A 50 4.03 3.43 5.85
N ASP A 51 3.89 2.91 7.07
CA ASP A 51 3.19 3.59 8.17
C ASP A 51 3.66 5.02 8.38
N GLU A 52 4.98 5.21 8.35
CA GLU A 52 5.66 6.49 8.55
C GLU A 52 5.34 7.48 7.42
N ALA A 53 5.38 7.04 6.15
CA ALA A 53 5.03 7.90 5.02
C ALA A 53 3.55 8.30 5.04
N PHE A 54 2.66 7.36 5.39
CA PHE A 54 1.24 7.69 5.52
C PHE A 54 0.99 8.66 6.69
N ALA A 55 1.61 8.43 7.85
CA ALA A 55 1.45 9.26 9.03
C ALA A 55 1.97 10.70 8.83
N ASN A 56 3.05 10.87 8.07
CA ASN A 56 3.62 12.19 7.79
C ASN A 56 2.93 12.91 6.60
N GLY A 57 2.20 12.16 5.77
CA GLY A 57 1.76 12.65 4.48
C GLY A 57 2.93 12.82 3.51
N GLY A 58 2.63 13.21 2.27
CA GLY A 58 3.66 13.36 1.27
C GLY A 58 3.15 13.80 -0.07
N THR A 59 4.06 14.01 -1.00
CA THR A 59 3.75 14.26 -2.41
C THR A 59 4.56 13.28 -3.25
N LEU A 60 3.86 12.40 -3.96
CA LEU A 60 4.42 11.57 -5.02
C LEU A 60 4.19 12.30 -6.34
N ALA A 61 5.27 12.54 -7.09
CA ALA A 61 5.17 13.11 -8.43
C ALA A 61 5.92 12.24 -9.44
N TYR A 62 5.22 11.88 -10.50
CA TYR A 62 5.70 11.08 -11.61
C TYR A 62 5.52 11.86 -12.91
N SER A 63 6.51 11.74 -13.80
CA SER A 63 6.44 12.25 -15.16
C SER A 63 7.16 11.31 -16.10
N LEU A 64 6.49 10.94 -17.18
CA LEU A 64 7.02 10.23 -18.33
C LEU A 64 6.80 11.10 -19.56
N ASP A 65 7.89 11.44 -20.22
CA ASP A 65 7.88 12.15 -21.49
C ASP A 65 8.81 11.48 -22.51
N GLY A 66 8.96 12.10 -23.68
CA GLY A 66 9.88 11.62 -24.72
C GLY A 66 11.36 11.57 -24.31
N ASN A 67 11.72 12.11 -23.14
CA ASN A 67 13.07 12.12 -22.59
C ASN A 67 13.28 11.07 -21.49
N GLY A 68 12.21 10.41 -21.01
CA GLY A 68 12.27 9.32 -20.05
C GLY A 68 11.28 9.49 -18.88
N ALA A 69 11.47 8.66 -17.86
CA ALA A 69 10.64 8.64 -16.67
C ALA A 69 11.38 9.27 -15.49
N THR A 70 10.67 10.11 -14.75
CA THR A 70 11.14 10.75 -13.52
C THR A 70 10.13 10.47 -12.42
N LEU A 71 10.62 9.95 -11.30
CA LEU A 71 9.83 9.73 -10.09
C LEU A 71 10.46 10.52 -8.94
N THR A 72 9.65 11.32 -8.26
CA THR A 72 10.07 12.15 -7.12
C THR A 72 9.11 11.97 -5.96
N GLY A 73 9.62 12.09 -4.73
CA GLY A 73 8.80 11.97 -3.52
C GLY A 73 8.22 10.57 -3.28
N ALA A 74 8.86 9.53 -3.83
CA ALA A 74 8.50 8.12 -3.58
C ALA A 74 9.03 7.58 -2.25
N GLU A 75 9.39 8.45 -1.30
CA GLU A 75 9.86 8.00 0.01
C GLU A 75 8.72 7.29 0.75
N GLY A 76 9.00 6.06 1.17
CA GLY A 76 8.02 5.19 1.81
C GLY A 76 6.93 4.62 0.89
N LEU A 77 7.02 4.79 -0.44
CA LEU A 77 6.25 3.99 -1.38
C LEU A 77 6.87 2.59 -1.45
N VAL A 78 6.13 1.57 -1.02
CA VAL A 78 6.54 0.16 -1.03
C VAL A 78 6.21 -0.47 -2.37
N SER A 79 5.01 -0.22 -2.90
CA SER A 79 4.61 -0.70 -4.21
C SER A 79 3.52 0.17 -4.84
N LEU A 80 3.46 0.14 -6.17
CA LEU A 80 2.42 0.79 -6.96
C LEU A 80 1.95 -0.18 -8.04
N LEU A 81 0.65 -0.32 -8.17
CA LEU A 81 -0.01 -1.09 -9.21
C LEU A 81 -1.10 -0.24 -9.83
N VAL A 82 -1.10 -0.13 -11.15
CA VAL A 82 -2.19 0.47 -11.92
C VAL A 82 -2.66 -0.53 -12.95
N SER A 83 -3.96 -0.75 -13.00
CA SER A 83 -4.61 -1.64 -13.95
C SER A 83 -5.70 -0.87 -14.68
N VAL A 84 -5.58 -0.84 -16.00
CA VAL A 84 -6.59 -0.27 -16.89
C VAL A 84 -6.99 -1.36 -17.87
N VAL A 85 -8.25 -1.76 -17.87
CA VAL A 85 -8.77 -2.70 -18.87
C VAL A 85 -9.54 -1.90 -19.89
N VAL A 86 -9.20 -2.05 -21.17
CA VAL A 86 -9.88 -1.38 -22.28
C VAL A 86 -10.31 -2.43 -23.29
N LEU A 87 -11.60 -2.56 -23.57
CA LEU A 87 -12.18 -3.58 -24.45
C LEU A 87 -11.76 -5.02 -24.08
N GLY A 88 -11.54 -5.28 -22.79
CA GLY A 88 -11.06 -6.58 -22.30
C GLY A 88 -9.55 -6.80 -22.42
N PHE A 89 -8.79 -5.81 -22.90
CA PHE A 89 -7.33 -5.83 -22.90
C PHE A 89 -6.80 -5.14 -21.64
N PRO A 90 -6.19 -5.88 -20.70
CA PRO A 90 -5.59 -5.29 -19.51
C PRO A 90 -4.24 -4.65 -19.86
N LEU A 91 -4.07 -3.41 -19.43
CA LEU A 91 -2.80 -2.73 -19.27
C LEU A 91 -2.50 -2.72 -17.76
N ASN A 92 -1.51 -3.49 -17.34
CA ASN A 92 -1.06 -3.51 -15.96
C ASN A 92 0.32 -2.86 -15.91
N LEU A 93 0.48 -1.90 -15.01
CA LEU A 93 1.72 -1.18 -14.76
C LEU A 93 2.09 -1.41 -13.30
N ALA A 94 3.27 -1.99 -13.09
CA ALA A 94 3.88 -2.14 -11.78
C ALA A 94 4.94 -1.06 -11.55
N ASP A 95 5.39 -0.93 -10.32
CA ASP A 95 6.51 -0.10 -9.87
C ASP A 95 7.70 -0.08 -10.83
N ALA A 96 8.16 -1.24 -11.30
CA ALA A 96 9.28 -1.34 -12.23
C ALA A 96 8.99 -0.70 -13.60
N ASP A 97 7.73 -0.73 -14.07
CA ASP A 97 7.32 -0.16 -15.35
C ASP A 97 7.33 1.36 -15.29
N PHE A 98 6.96 1.95 -14.15
CA PHE A 98 7.05 3.40 -13.98
C PHE A 98 8.49 3.90 -14.07
N LEU A 99 9.47 3.09 -13.68
CA LEU A 99 10.89 3.42 -13.77
C LEU A 99 11.50 3.09 -15.15
N ASN A 100 10.77 2.38 -16.01
CA ASN A 100 11.24 1.95 -17.33
C ASN A 100 10.41 2.57 -18.46
N PRO A 101 10.90 3.64 -19.12
CA PRO A 101 10.19 4.30 -20.22
C PRO A 101 9.83 3.36 -21.38
N ALA A 102 10.61 2.29 -21.59
CA ALA A 102 10.39 1.33 -22.67
C ALA A 102 9.16 0.43 -22.45
N ALA A 103 8.58 0.43 -21.24
CA ALA A 103 7.34 -0.28 -20.94
C ALA A 103 6.11 0.37 -21.60
N PHE A 104 6.22 1.63 -22.04
CA PHE A 104 5.13 2.38 -22.64
C PHE A 104 5.22 2.42 -24.17
N PRO A 105 4.09 2.39 -24.90
CA PRO A 105 4.08 2.60 -26.33
C PRO A 105 4.72 3.93 -26.72
N ALA A 106 5.38 3.98 -27.88
CA ALA A 106 5.95 5.20 -28.40
C ALA A 106 4.90 6.31 -28.53
N GLY A 107 5.24 7.53 -28.08
CA GLY A 107 4.32 8.66 -28.03
C GLY A 107 3.40 8.69 -26.81
N THR A 108 3.59 7.79 -25.84
CA THR A 108 2.90 7.87 -24.55
C THR A 108 3.55 8.94 -23.67
N THR A 109 2.72 9.78 -23.08
CA THR A 109 3.09 10.65 -21.96
C THR A 109 2.26 10.26 -20.76
N ALA A 110 2.85 10.33 -19.57
CA ALA A 110 2.11 10.09 -18.34
C ALA A 110 2.61 11.05 -17.27
N ALA A 111 1.70 11.58 -16.48
CA ALA A 111 2.03 12.44 -15.36
C ALA A 111 1.14 12.09 -14.18
N ALA A 112 1.70 12.02 -12.99
CA ALA A 112 0.91 11.91 -11.77
C ALA A 112 1.45 12.87 -10.72
N THR A 113 0.56 13.52 -9.99
CA THR A 113 0.88 14.26 -8.78
C THR A 113 -0.16 13.88 -7.75
N ILE A 114 0.28 13.15 -6.74
CA ILE A 114 -0.58 12.61 -5.70
C ILE A 114 -0.04 13.14 -4.37
N THR A 115 -0.86 13.87 -3.65
CA THR A 115 -0.50 14.46 -2.36
C THR A 115 -1.45 13.97 -1.29
N SER A 116 -0.94 13.78 -0.08
CA SER A 116 -1.75 13.47 1.10
C SER A 116 -1.34 14.34 2.27
N ALA A 117 -2.32 14.75 3.07
CA ALA A 117 -2.05 15.26 4.40
C ALA A 117 -1.62 14.11 5.34
N PRO A 118 -0.98 14.41 6.49
CA PRO A 118 -0.72 13.43 7.55
C PRO A 118 -1.94 12.54 7.86
N GLY A 119 -1.82 11.23 7.63
CA GLY A 119 -2.89 10.24 7.84
C GLY A 119 -4.12 10.41 6.93
N GLY A 120 -4.04 11.27 5.91
CA GLY A 120 -5.12 11.63 5.03
C GLY A 120 -5.16 10.79 3.75
N LEU A 121 -6.35 10.73 3.15
CA LEU A 121 -6.50 10.17 1.81
C LEU A 121 -5.91 11.10 0.73
N PRO A 122 -5.45 10.54 -0.39
CA PRO A 122 -4.76 11.30 -1.41
C PRO A 122 -5.68 12.21 -2.23
N PHE A 123 -5.12 13.32 -2.70
CA PHE A 123 -5.68 14.25 -3.67
C PHE A 123 -4.67 14.51 -4.78
N GLY A 124 -5.14 15.01 -5.92
CA GLY A 124 -4.26 15.37 -7.05
C GLY A 124 -4.73 14.76 -8.36
N THR A 125 -3.80 14.50 -9.27
CA THR A 125 -4.12 14.14 -10.65
C THR A 125 -3.25 13.01 -11.18
N ILE A 126 -3.82 12.19 -12.04
CA ILE A 126 -3.11 11.21 -12.86
C ILE A 126 -3.56 11.45 -14.30
N SER A 127 -2.63 11.56 -15.23
CA SER A 127 -2.90 11.74 -16.66
C SER A 127 -2.04 10.75 -17.43
N VAL A 128 -2.63 10.08 -18.41
CA VAL A 128 -1.95 9.20 -19.36
C VAL A 128 -2.51 9.53 -20.73
N ASP A 129 -1.64 9.98 -21.63
CA ASP A 129 -2.00 10.31 -23.00
C ASP A 129 -1.14 9.53 -23.97
N ASN A 130 -1.77 8.90 -24.96
CA ASN A 130 -1.08 8.22 -26.04
C ASN A 130 -1.90 8.36 -27.33
N PRO A 131 -1.35 7.94 -28.49
CA PRO A 131 -2.04 8.11 -29.77
C PRO A 131 -3.40 7.40 -29.90
N VAL A 132 -3.72 6.49 -28.98
CA VAL A 132 -4.92 5.64 -29.00
C VAL A 132 -5.99 6.14 -28.02
N PHE A 133 -5.58 6.58 -26.83
CA PHE A 133 -6.49 7.07 -25.80
C PHE A 133 -5.82 8.10 -24.88
N SER A 134 -6.68 8.86 -24.20
CA SER A 134 -6.32 9.75 -23.10
C SER A 134 -7.11 9.36 -21.86
N LEU A 135 -6.46 9.36 -20.70
CA LEU A 135 -7.03 9.06 -19.41
C LEU A 135 -6.59 10.12 -18.41
N ASP A 136 -7.54 10.86 -17.86
CA ASP A 136 -7.32 11.82 -16.79
C ASP A 136 -8.12 11.41 -15.56
N ILE A 137 -7.49 11.44 -14.38
CA ILE A 137 -8.09 11.11 -13.11
C ILE A 137 -7.79 12.24 -12.14
N THR A 138 -8.82 12.72 -11.45
CA THR A 138 -8.71 13.69 -10.37
C THR A 138 -9.11 13.02 -9.07
N LEU A 139 -8.15 12.93 -8.14
CA LEU A 139 -8.32 12.38 -6.81
C LEU A 139 -8.80 13.48 -5.85
N ALA A 140 -9.77 13.15 -5.00
CA ALA A 140 -10.41 14.08 -4.08
C ALA A 140 -10.66 13.43 -2.70
N GLY A 141 -9.63 12.83 -2.10
CA GLY A 141 -9.72 12.20 -0.78
C GLY A 141 -10.42 10.85 -0.86
N SER A 142 -11.71 10.79 -0.52
CA SER A 142 -12.47 9.52 -0.46
C SER A 142 -12.99 9.02 -1.81
N GLY A 143 -12.77 9.78 -2.88
CA GLY A 143 -13.17 9.37 -4.21
C GLY A 143 -12.39 10.07 -5.30
N PHE A 144 -12.70 9.72 -6.53
CA PHE A 144 -12.07 10.30 -7.70
C PHE A 144 -13.04 10.39 -8.88
N THR A 145 -12.75 11.31 -9.79
CA THR A 145 -13.42 11.43 -11.08
C THR A 145 -12.42 11.14 -12.19
N GLY A 146 -12.80 10.28 -13.12
CA GLY A 146 -12.01 9.95 -14.30
C GLY A 146 -12.67 10.44 -15.57
N LEU A 147 -11.85 10.82 -16.55
CA LEU A 147 -12.22 11.19 -17.90
C LEU A 147 -11.40 10.31 -18.84
N PHE A 148 -12.10 9.57 -19.68
CA PHE A 148 -11.48 8.69 -20.69
C PHE A 148 -11.88 9.19 -22.08
N SER A 149 -10.89 9.47 -22.92
CA SER A 149 -11.08 9.93 -24.30
C SER A 149 -10.47 8.93 -25.26
N SER A 150 -11.24 8.52 -26.27
CA SER A 150 -10.81 7.60 -27.31
C SER A 150 -11.76 7.70 -28.49
N SER A 151 -11.21 7.71 -29.71
CA SER A 151 -11.98 7.80 -30.95
C SER A 151 -12.91 6.60 -31.19
N PHE A 152 -12.65 5.45 -30.55
CA PHE A 152 -13.39 4.21 -30.75
C PHE A 152 -14.30 3.81 -29.56
N LEU A 153 -14.10 4.40 -28.39
CA LEU A 153 -14.91 4.14 -27.19
C LEU A 153 -15.83 5.31 -26.81
N CYS A 154 -15.40 6.53 -27.08
CA CYS A 154 -16.04 7.77 -26.64
C CYS A 154 -16.30 8.67 -27.86
N ALA A 155 -17.09 8.16 -28.81
CA ALA A 155 -17.19 8.61 -30.21
C ALA A 155 -17.59 10.08 -30.46
N ALA A 156 -18.02 10.84 -29.45
CA ALA A 156 -18.39 12.25 -29.60
C ALA A 156 -17.93 13.16 -28.46
N ALA A 157 -17.66 12.60 -27.27
CA ALA A 157 -17.19 13.32 -26.10
C ALA A 157 -16.50 12.35 -25.14
N PRO A 158 -15.54 12.82 -24.32
CA PRO A 158 -14.92 11.99 -23.31
C PRO A 158 -15.93 11.36 -22.36
N CYS A 159 -15.67 10.12 -21.96
CA CYS A 159 -16.51 9.37 -21.04
C CYS A 159 -16.05 9.61 -19.61
N THR A 160 -16.97 9.97 -18.74
CA THR A 160 -16.68 10.19 -17.32
C THR A 160 -16.99 8.97 -16.48
N PHE A 161 -16.13 8.65 -15.52
CA PHE A 161 -16.40 7.68 -14.45
C PHE A 161 -16.07 8.29 -13.10
N THR A 162 -16.53 7.60 -12.07
CA THR A 162 -16.21 7.91 -10.68
C THR A 162 -15.78 6.63 -9.97
N GLY A 163 -14.99 6.80 -8.93
CA GLY A 163 -14.65 5.71 -8.03
C GLY A 163 -14.38 6.18 -6.63
N GLU A 164 -14.09 5.22 -5.79
CA GLU A 164 -13.82 5.39 -4.37
C GLU A 164 -12.34 5.17 -4.08
N THR A 165 -11.88 5.87 -3.05
CA THR A 165 -10.52 5.74 -2.54
C THR A 165 -10.60 5.33 -1.09
N THR A 166 -10.01 4.18 -0.78
CA THR A 166 -10.03 3.59 0.56
C THR A 166 -8.61 3.39 1.07
N ALA A 167 -8.37 3.70 2.34
CA ALA A 167 -7.15 3.32 3.04
C ALA A 167 -7.42 2.14 3.96
N THR A 168 -6.69 1.06 3.77
CA THR A 168 -6.66 -0.07 4.69
C THR A 168 -5.37 -0.02 5.47
N ILE A 169 -5.48 0.16 6.78
CA ILE A 169 -4.35 0.05 7.71
C ILE A 169 -4.42 -1.36 8.29
N PRO A 170 -3.62 -2.32 7.82
CA PRO A 170 -3.57 -3.64 8.43
C PRO A 170 -3.14 -3.45 9.87
N VAL A 171 -3.93 -3.96 10.81
CA VAL A 171 -3.54 -3.95 12.21
C VAL A 171 -2.56 -5.10 12.38
N PRO A 172 -1.28 -4.85 12.72
CA PRO A 172 -0.37 -5.94 13.03
C PRO A 172 -0.99 -6.79 14.12
N GLU A 173 -0.93 -8.11 13.98
CA GLU A 173 -1.48 -9.01 14.99
C GLU A 173 -0.97 -8.57 16.37
N PRO A 174 -1.89 -8.33 17.33
CA PRO A 174 -1.49 -7.70 18.56
C PRO A 174 -0.48 -8.61 19.27
N ALA A 175 0.58 -8.01 19.82
CA ALA A 175 1.60 -8.72 20.59
C ALA A 175 1.01 -9.56 21.74
N SER A 176 -0.25 -9.28 22.13
CA SER A 176 -1.04 -10.11 23.03
C SER A 176 -1.26 -11.55 22.53
N LEU A 177 -1.37 -11.81 21.22
CA LEU A 177 -1.47 -13.17 20.69
C LEU A 177 -0.16 -13.94 20.88
N ALA A 178 0.97 -13.29 20.61
CA ALA A 178 2.28 -13.86 20.88
C ALA A 178 2.49 -14.09 22.40
N LEU A 179 2.13 -13.11 23.25
CA LEU A 179 2.19 -13.23 24.70
C LEU A 179 1.26 -14.31 25.24
N LEU A 180 0.06 -14.46 24.69
CA LEU A 180 -0.87 -15.52 25.03
C LEU A 180 -0.27 -16.89 24.65
N GLY A 181 0.32 -17.01 23.46
CA GLY A 181 1.01 -18.22 23.02
C GLY A 181 2.18 -18.60 23.94
N ILE A 182 3.02 -17.62 24.30
CA ILE A 182 4.14 -17.82 25.23
C ILE A 182 3.63 -18.18 26.63
N GLY A 183 2.56 -17.52 27.09
CA GLY A 183 1.92 -17.80 28.38
C GLY A 183 1.37 -19.23 28.46
N LEU A 184 0.70 -19.70 27.40
CA LEU A 184 0.19 -21.07 27.31
C LEU A 184 1.31 -22.10 27.24
N LEU A 185 2.39 -21.82 26.50
CA LEU A 185 3.58 -22.68 26.47
C LEU A 185 4.22 -22.77 27.87
N GLY A 186 4.35 -21.65 28.57
CA GLY A 186 4.84 -21.60 29.95
C GLY A 186 3.95 -22.39 30.92
N LEU A 187 2.63 -22.25 30.80
CA LEU A 187 1.67 -23.00 31.62
C LEU A 187 1.72 -24.51 31.33
N GLY A 188 1.85 -24.89 30.06
CA GLY A 188 2.03 -26.27 29.63
C GLY A 188 3.30 -26.92 30.18
N ALA A 189 4.40 -26.16 30.23
CA ALA A 189 5.66 -26.61 30.83
C ALA A 189 5.53 -26.80 32.35
N LEU A 190 4.81 -25.92 33.05
CA LEU A 190 4.54 -26.05 34.50
C LEU A 190 3.71 -27.29 34.83
N ARG A 191 2.75 -27.65 33.98
CA ARG A 191 1.89 -28.83 34.17
C ARG A 191 2.63 -30.16 34.00
N ARG A 192 3.79 -30.18 33.34
CA ARG A 192 4.59 -31.39 33.10
C ARG A 192 5.61 -31.68 34.20
N ARG A 193 5.60 -30.96 35.32
CA ARG A 193 6.48 -31.30 36.45
C ARG A 193 6.08 -32.68 37.00
N PRO A 194 6.92 -33.73 36.85
CA PRO A 194 6.64 -35.01 37.45
C PRO A 194 6.65 -34.82 38.97
N GLU A 195 5.68 -35.42 39.66
CA GLU A 195 5.73 -35.63 41.11
C GLU A 195 6.89 -36.57 41.43
N ALA A 196 8.11 -36.05 41.36
CA ALA A 196 9.24 -36.68 41.99
C ALA A 196 9.12 -36.38 43.49
N GLU A 197 9.21 -37.45 44.28
CA GLU A 197 9.51 -37.41 45.72
C GLU A 197 8.29 -37.31 46.67
N LYS A 198 7.54 -38.41 46.72
CA LYS A 198 7.07 -38.96 48.01
C LYS A 198 7.37 -40.47 48.07
N ALA A 199 8.64 -40.80 48.28
CA ALA A 199 9.06 -42.12 48.74
C ALA A 199 10.23 -41.92 49.72
N GLY A 200 9.87 -41.64 50.97
CA GLY A 200 10.72 -41.64 52.15
C GLY A 200 9.89 -42.13 53.32
#